data_AF-A0A971SJL9-F1
#
_entry.id   AF-A0A971SJL9-F1
#
_cell.length_a   1.000
_cell.length_b   1.000
_cell.length_c   1.000
_cell.angle_alpha   90.00
_cell.angle_beta   90.00
_cell.angle_gamma   90.00
#
_symmetry.space_group_name_H-M   'P 1'
#
loop_
_entity.id
_entity.type
_entity.pdbx_description
1 polymer ?
#
loop_
_entity_poly.entity_id
_entity_poly.type
_entity_poly.pdbx_seq_one_letter_code
_entity_poly.pdbx_strand_id
1 'polypeptide(L)'
;MKRRLFPQLAGILFLLVLGSSVISAQLSQGHLIKVEVPEVLHMEVGEGEIAFNLSTPNAGEQYPPVSYPAYYTPTSDRKYASIKVYSNYAQDWMLMIYGQADFGAAPTIEWSLNGEEWYPLEAGGQMLTKGGFTSGWSEIKVYYRLVIDGSEYGGEEYKVNVFYNLTAM
;
A
#
# COMPACT_ATOMS: atom_id res chain seq x y z
N MET A 1 94.45 -9.36 69.64
CA MET A 1 94.31 -8.17 68.76
C MET A 1 93.14 -8.45 67.82
N LYS A 2 91.89 -7.99 68.02
CA LYS A 2 91.29 -6.63 67.91
C LYS A 2 91.47 -5.94 66.55
N ARG A 3 90.31 -5.74 65.87
CA ARG A 3 89.88 -4.73 64.87
C ARG A 3 89.59 -5.31 63.49
N ARG A 4 88.60 -4.86 62.70
CA ARG A 4 87.26 -4.22 62.83
C ARG A 4 86.88 -3.84 61.38
N LEU A 5 85.57 -3.86 61.08
CA LEU A 5 84.83 -2.99 60.15
C LEU A 5 84.87 -3.25 58.61
N PHE A 6 83.72 -3.74 58.11
CA PHE A 6 83.00 -3.38 56.87
C PHE A 6 82.92 -1.85 56.61
N PRO A 7 82.26 -1.33 55.55
CA PRO A 7 81.85 -1.83 54.21
C PRO A 7 82.30 -0.84 53.09
N GLN A 8 81.90 -1.01 51.81
CA GLN A 8 81.18 0.03 51.04
C GLN A 8 81.13 -0.20 49.51
N LEU A 9 79.92 0.04 48.98
CA LEU A 9 79.60 0.56 47.63
C LEU A 9 79.87 -0.41 46.46
N ALA A 10 79.02 -0.60 45.47
CA ALA A 10 77.85 0.12 45.00
C ALA A 10 76.90 -0.93 44.39
N GLY A 11 75.59 -0.71 44.39
CA GLY A 11 74.94 -0.23 43.18
C GLY A 11 75.13 -1.26 42.07
N ILE A 12 74.15 -2.12 41.80
CA ILE A 12 73.10 -1.75 40.87
C ILE A 12 71.94 -2.75 41.08
N LEU A 13 70.91 -2.28 41.77
CA LEU A 13 69.56 -2.80 41.69
C LEU A 13 68.97 -2.24 40.38
N PHE A 14 69.38 -2.78 39.23
CA PHE A 14 68.81 -2.39 37.94
C PHE A 14 67.44 -3.05 37.80
N LEU A 15 66.41 -2.32 38.18
CA LEU A 15 65.20 -2.11 37.39
C LEU A 15 64.77 -3.30 36.51
N LEU A 16 64.30 -4.39 37.14
CA LEU A 16 63.35 -5.31 36.51
C LEU A 16 61.94 -4.68 36.57
N VAL A 17 61.78 -3.57 35.85
CA VAL A 17 60.49 -2.90 35.59
C VAL A 17 60.30 -2.83 34.08
N LEU A 18 60.31 -3.99 33.42
CA LEU A 18 60.02 -4.15 31.98
C LEU A 18 59.49 -5.57 31.77
N GLY A 19 58.26 -5.81 31.33
CA GLY A 19 57.13 -4.92 31.19
C GLY A 19 55.88 -5.72 31.52
N SER A 20 55.03 -5.15 32.35
CA SER A 20 53.64 -5.57 32.43
C SER A 20 53.02 -5.22 31.08
N SER A 21 53.09 -6.12 30.11
CA SER A 21 52.19 -6.07 28.95
C SER A 21 50.79 -6.19 29.53
N VAL A 22 50.15 -5.05 29.76
CA VAL A 22 48.73 -4.96 30.07
C VAL A 22 48.05 -5.50 28.82
N ILE A 23 47.78 -6.81 28.82
CA ILE A 23 46.88 -7.42 27.85
C ILE A 23 45.55 -6.73 28.13
N SER A 24 45.22 -5.73 27.33
CA SER A 24 43.88 -5.17 27.30
C SER A 24 43.01 -6.26 26.70
N ALA A 25 42.45 -7.11 27.56
CA ALA A 25 41.40 -8.04 27.17
C ALA A 25 40.18 -7.19 26.81
N GLN A 26 40.06 -6.84 25.54
CA GLN A 26 38.87 -6.15 25.03
C GLN A 26 37.75 -7.18 24.95
N LEU A 27 37.09 -7.41 26.10
CA LEU A 27 35.89 -8.20 26.22
C LEU A 27 34.76 -7.48 25.48
N SER A 28 34.51 -7.89 24.23
CA SER A 28 33.28 -7.54 23.54
C SER A 28 32.19 -8.52 24.00
N GLN A 29 31.24 -8.02 24.78
CA GLN A 29 30.01 -8.73 25.09
C GLN A 29 28.93 -8.26 24.11
N GLY A 30 28.48 -9.17 23.24
CA GLY A 30 27.30 -8.96 22.41
C GLY A 30 26.05 -9.46 23.13
N HIS A 31 24.92 -8.81 22.89
CA HIS A 31 23.59 -9.36 23.22
C HIS A 31 22.78 -9.44 21.93
N LEU A 32 21.88 -10.43 21.84
CA LEU A 32 21.00 -10.60 20.69
C LEU A 32 19.77 -9.71 20.85
N ILE A 33 19.54 -8.81 19.89
CA ILE A 33 18.27 -8.09 19.77
C ILE A 33 17.41 -8.85 18.76
N LYS A 34 16.26 -9.37 19.21
CA LYS A 34 15.24 -9.94 18.33
C LYS A 34 14.19 -8.87 18.07
N VAL A 35 13.97 -8.53 16.80
CA VAL A 35 12.87 -7.67 16.37
C VAL A 35 11.84 -8.55 15.67
N GLU A 36 10.60 -8.51 16.13
CA GLU A 36 9.47 -9.18 15.49
C GLU A 36 8.65 -8.12 14.76
N VAL A 37 8.63 -8.18 13.43
CA VAL A 37 7.79 -7.31 12.60
C VAL A 37 6.49 -8.06 12.33
N PRO A 38 5.33 -7.54 12.75
CA PRO A 38 4.06 -8.20 12.48
C PRO A 38 3.76 -8.18 10.98
N GLU A 39 3.14 -9.26 10.53
CA GLU A 39 2.55 -9.37 9.20
C GLU A 39 1.26 -8.55 9.11
N VAL A 40 1.15 -7.74 8.07
CA VAL A 40 0.09 -6.76 7.85
C VAL A 40 -0.31 -6.80 6.38
N LEU A 41 -1.60 -6.99 6.17
CA LEU A 41 -2.29 -6.75 4.90
C LEU A 41 -3.35 -5.69 5.15
N HIS A 42 -3.27 -4.56 4.46
CA HIS A 42 -4.12 -3.41 4.72
C HIS A 42 -4.53 -2.69 3.44
N MET A 43 -5.73 -2.09 3.47
CA MET A 43 -6.33 -1.37 2.35
C MET A 43 -6.87 -0.03 2.83
N GLU A 44 -6.64 1.01 2.04
CA GLU A 44 -7.33 2.31 2.15
C GLU A 44 -8.06 2.61 0.84
N VAL A 45 -9.30 3.09 0.95
CA VAL A 45 -10.09 3.59 -0.18
C VAL A 45 -10.12 5.10 -0.10
N GLY A 46 -9.69 5.78 -1.16
CA GLY A 46 -9.65 7.23 -1.24
C GLY A 46 -11.04 7.83 -1.12
N GLU A 47 -11.20 8.80 -0.22
CA GLU A 47 -12.46 9.50 0.03
C GLU A 47 -12.86 10.39 -1.13
N GLY A 48 -14.11 10.31 -1.59
CA GLY A 48 -14.66 11.20 -2.59
C GLY A 48 -15.63 10.49 -3.53
N GLU A 49 -16.62 11.23 -3.99
CA GLU A 49 -17.66 10.73 -4.88
C GLU A 49 -17.21 10.76 -6.36
N ILE A 50 -17.63 9.76 -7.12
CA ILE A 50 -17.51 9.73 -8.58
C ILE A 50 -18.91 9.98 -9.13
N ALA A 51 -19.12 11.17 -9.68
CA ALA A 51 -20.43 11.62 -10.10
C ALA A 51 -20.54 11.69 -11.62
N PHE A 52 -21.73 11.38 -12.14
CA PHE A 52 -22.09 11.49 -13.56
C PHE A 52 -23.30 12.43 -13.69
N ASN A 53 -23.08 13.64 -14.20
CA ASN A 53 -24.16 14.59 -14.43
C ASN A 53 -24.52 14.66 -15.92
N LEU A 54 -25.55 13.90 -16.31
CA LEU A 54 -26.06 13.89 -17.69
C LEU A 54 -26.73 15.20 -18.12
N SER A 55 -27.08 16.10 -17.19
CA SER A 55 -27.58 17.45 -17.54
C SER A 55 -26.46 18.41 -17.94
N THR A 56 -25.23 18.14 -17.51
CA THR A 56 -24.02 18.90 -17.88
C THR A 56 -22.89 17.93 -18.19
N PRO A 57 -22.98 17.17 -19.30
CA PRO A 57 -22.00 16.15 -19.65
C PRO A 57 -20.64 16.77 -19.99
N ASN A 58 -19.58 15.95 -20.02
CA ASN A 58 -18.24 16.45 -20.37
C ASN A 58 -18.17 16.90 -21.83
N ALA A 59 -17.14 17.66 -22.18
CA ALA A 59 -16.91 18.10 -23.55
C ALA A 59 -16.80 16.90 -24.50
N GLY A 60 -17.62 16.88 -25.55
CA GLY A 60 -17.68 15.79 -26.54
C GLY A 60 -18.70 14.69 -26.22
N GLU A 61 -19.30 14.71 -25.03
CA GLU A 61 -20.41 13.84 -24.64
C GLU A 61 -21.75 14.59 -24.83
N GLN A 62 -22.80 13.90 -25.27
CA GLN A 62 -24.12 14.48 -25.48
C GLN A 62 -25.20 13.62 -24.84
N TYR A 63 -26.07 14.25 -24.05
CA TYR A 63 -27.30 13.66 -23.56
C TYR A 63 -28.51 14.52 -24.00
N PRO A 64 -29.60 13.94 -24.54
CA PRO A 64 -29.74 12.53 -24.89
C PRO A 64 -28.78 12.10 -26.00
N PRO A 65 -28.29 10.84 -25.98
CA PRO A 65 -27.38 10.34 -26.99
C PRO A 65 -28.08 10.11 -28.33
N VAL A 66 -27.31 10.19 -29.42
CA VAL A 66 -27.82 9.95 -30.78
C VAL A 66 -27.89 8.46 -31.15
N SER A 67 -27.18 7.61 -30.41
CA SER A 67 -27.13 6.16 -30.59
C SER A 67 -26.79 5.47 -29.28
N TYR A 68 -27.22 4.22 -29.13
CA TYR A 68 -26.91 3.37 -27.98
C TYR A 68 -26.02 2.17 -28.39
N PRO A 69 -25.16 1.65 -27.49
CA PRO A 69 -24.90 2.18 -26.15
C PRO A 69 -24.11 3.50 -26.21
N ALA A 70 -24.35 4.37 -25.24
CA ALA A 70 -23.65 5.63 -25.04
C ALA A 70 -22.80 5.56 -23.76
N TYR A 71 -21.60 6.13 -23.82
CA TYR A 71 -20.62 6.07 -22.75
C TYR A 71 -20.36 7.47 -22.21
N TYR A 72 -20.34 7.61 -20.88
CA TYR A 72 -20.07 8.87 -20.21
C TYR A 72 -18.96 8.69 -19.18
N THR A 73 -18.02 9.61 -19.19
CA THR A 73 -16.97 9.71 -18.19
C THR A 73 -17.47 10.50 -16.97
N PRO A 74 -16.85 10.34 -15.78
CA PRO A 74 -17.28 11.08 -14.60
C PRO A 74 -17.21 12.59 -14.83
N THR A 75 -18.23 13.33 -14.39
CA THR A 75 -18.26 14.81 -14.44
C THR A 75 -17.62 15.43 -13.21
N SER A 76 -17.42 14.68 -12.13
CA SER A 76 -16.62 15.10 -10.96
C SER A 76 -15.17 15.40 -11.34
N ASP A 77 -14.49 16.22 -10.54
CA ASP A 77 -13.05 16.50 -10.70
C ASP A 77 -12.22 15.22 -10.65
N ARG A 78 -12.66 14.27 -9.82
CA ARG A 78 -12.06 12.94 -9.72
C ARG A 78 -12.60 12.03 -10.81
N LYS A 79 -11.69 11.44 -11.59
CA LYS A 79 -11.99 10.50 -12.68
C LYS A 79 -11.79 9.01 -12.32
N TYR A 80 -11.17 8.74 -11.17
CA TYR A 80 -10.88 7.38 -10.68
C TYR A 80 -10.94 7.31 -9.16
N ALA A 81 -11.28 6.14 -8.61
CA ALA A 81 -11.08 5.84 -7.20
C ALA A 81 -9.63 5.41 -6.97
N SER A 82 -9.03 5.89 -5.87
CA SER A 82 -7.67 5.51 -5.46
C SER A 82 -7.78 4.44 -4.38
N ILE A 83 -7.27 3.24 -4.66
CA ILE A 83 -7.22 2.14 -3.69
C ILE A 83 -5.76 1.92 -3.34
N LYS A 84 -5.39 2.09 -2.08
CA LYS A 84 -4.03 1.85 -1.63
C LYS A 84 -3.97 0.52 -0.91
N VAL A 85 -2.97 -0.28 -1.24
CA VAL A 85 -2.71 -1.58 -0.61
C VAL A 85 -1.32 -1.54 0.02
N TYR A 86 -1.23 -1.98 1.27
CA TYR A 86 0.02 -2.27 1.94
C TYR A 86 0.04 -3.76 2.30
N SER A 87 1.11 -4.43 1.91
CA SER A 87 1.42 -5.80 2.29
C SER A 87 2.90 -5.92 2.61
N ASN A 88 3.23 -6.31 3.85
CA ASN A 88 4.51 -6.94 4.16
C ASN A 88 4.34 -8.47 4.32
N TYR A 89 3.20 -8.99 3.87
CA TYR A 89 2.83 -10.40 3.95
C TYR A 89 3.68 -11.23 2.98
N ALA A 90 4.06 -12.44 3.41
CA ALA A 90 4.83 -13.36 2.56
C ALA A 90 3.97 -14.04 1.47
N GLN A 91 2.65 -14.09 1.67
CA GLN A 91 1.71 -14.69 0.73
C GLN A 91 1.16 -13.65 -0.25
N ASP A 92 0.61 -14.15 -1.35
CA ASP A 92 -0.12 -13.33 -2.30
C ASP A 92 -1.43 -12.82 -1.66
N TRP A 93 -1.97 -11.75 -2.23
CA TRP A 93 -3.27 -11.19 -1.89
C TRP A 93 -4.09 -10.97 -3.17
N MET A 94 -5.39 -10.93 -2.99
CA MET A 94 -6.36 -10.62 -4.03
C MET A 94 -7.27 -9.48 -3.59
N LEU A 95 -7.51 -8.56 -4.52
CA LEU A 95 -8.44 -7.46 -4.35
C LEU A 95 -9.65 -7.70 -5.25
N MET A 96 -10.82 -7.75 -4.63
CA MET A 96 -12.11 -7.92 -5.29
C MET A 96 -12.87 -6.60 -5.34
N ILE A 97 -13.73 -6.43 -6.34
CA ILE A 97 -14.64 -5.29 -6.52
C ILE A 97 -16.07 -5.78 -6.77
N TYR A 98 -17.08 -5.08 -6.25
CA TYR A 98 -18.49 -5.27 -6.60
C TYR A 98 -19.31 -4.00 -6.44
N GLY A 99 -20.43 -3.94 -7.16
CA GLY A 99 -21.40 -2.85 -7.10
C GLY A 99 -22.71 -3.26 -6.47
N GLN A 100 -23.34 -2.35 -5.74
CA GLN A 100 -24.72 -2.48 -5.27
C GLN A 100 -25.50 -1.23 -5.68
N ALA A 101 -26.44 -1.40 -6.61
CA ALA A 101 -27.34 -0.34 -7.05
C ALA A 101 -28.56 -0.24 -6.11
N ASP A 102 -29.00 0.97 -5.82
CA ASP A 102 -30.15 1.22 -4.95
C ASP A 102 -31.50 0.88 -5.62
N PHE A 103 -31.59 0.91 -6.96
CA PHE A 103 -32.83 0.72 -7.72
C PHE A 103 -32.64 -0.12 -9.00
N GLY A 104 -33.67 -0.87 -9.39
CA GLY A 104 -33.67 -1.77 -10.56
C GLY A 104 -33.46 -1.08 -11.92
N ALA A 105 -33.25 -1.84 -13.00
CA ALA A 105 -32.89 -1.39 -14.37
C ALA A 105 -32.18 -0.02 -14.41
N ALA A 106 -31.10 0.05 -13.63
CA ALA A 106 -30.21 1.19 -13.57
C ALA A 106 -29.24 1.14 -14.76
N PRO A 107 -28.72 2.30 -15.19
CA PRO A 107 -27.62 2.33 -16.14
C PRO A 107 -26.43 1.52 -15.62
N THR A 108 -25.71 0.89 -16.54
CA THR A 108 -24.60 0.02 -16.18
C THR A 108 -23.37 0.86 -15.83
N ILE A 109 -22.72 0.56 -14.71
CA ILE A 109 -21.39 1.08 -14.39
C ILE A 109 -20.35 0.09 -14.90
N GLU A 110 -19.34 0.58 -15.59
CA GLU A 110 -18.15 -0.19 -15.95
C GLU A 110 -16.92 0.37 -15.23
N TRP A 111 -15.94 -0.50 -14.98
CA TRP A 111 -14.67 -0.14 -14.34
C TRP A 111 -13.47 -0.56 -15.20
N SER A 112 -12.33 0.08 -14.95
CA SER A 112 -11.06 -0.20 -15.63
C SER A 112 -9.85 0.12 -14.75
N LEU A 113 -8.74 -0.60 -14.95
CA LEU A 113 -7.45 -0.28 -14.32
C LEU A 113 -6.55 0.62 -15.18
N ASN A 114 -6.82 0.71 -16.49
CA ASN A 114 -6.01 1.47 -17.44
C ASN A 114 -6.80 2.56 -18.19
N GLY A 115 -8.13 2.57 -18.07
CA GLY A 115 -9.02 3.46 -18.82
C GLY A 115 -9.29 3.02 -20.26
N GLU A 116 -8.79 1.86 -20.69
CA GLU A 116 -8.88 1.34 -22.05
C GLU A 116 -9.68 0.04 -22.12
N GLU A 117 -9.43 -0.89 -21.19
CA GLU A 117 -10.15 -2.15 -21.07
C GLU A 117 -11.19 -2.05 -19.95
N TRP A 118 -12.45 -2.28 -20.30
CA TRP A 118 -13.60 -1.99 -19.44
C TRP A 118 -14.39 -3.25 -19.14
N TYR A 119 -14.82 -3.39 -17.89
CA TYR A 119 -15.60 -4.52 -17.42
C TYR A 119 -16.88 -4.04 -16.72
N PRO A 120 -18.02 -4.72 -16.90
CA PRO A 120 -19.24 -4.40 -16.17
C PRO A 120 -19.01 -4.56 -14.66
N LEU A 121 -19.54 -3.64 -13.86
CA LEU A 121 -19.50 -3.75 -12.41
C LEU A 121 -20.59 -4.71 -11.94
N GLU A 122 -20.19 -5.90 -11.52
CA GLU A 122 -21.12 -6.95 -11.09
C GLU A 122 -21.46 -6.87 -9.60
N ALA A 123 -22.64 -7.37 -9.24
CA ALA A 123 -23.05 -7.51 -7.84
C ALA A 123 -22.38 -8.70 -7.12
N GLY A 124 -21.89 -9.70 -7.88
CA GLY A 124 -21.40 -10.97 -7.36
C GLY A 124 -19.96 -10.97 -6.82
N GLY A 125 -19.23 -9.85 -6.89
CA GLY A 125 -17.81 -9.84 -6.61
C GLY A 125 -16.99 -10.39 -7.77
N GLN A 126 -16.07 -9.58 -8.27
CA GLN A 126 -15.13 -9.98 -9.31
C GLN A 126 -13.71 -9.52 -8.98
N MET A 127 -12.72 -10.23 -9.52
CA MET A 127 -11.32 -9.93 -9.24
C MET A 127 -10.95 -8.61 -9.91
N LEU A 128 -10.51 -7.64 -9.10
CA LEU A 128 -9.94 -6.39 -9.58
C LEU A 128 -8.47 -6.61 -9.94
N THR A 129 -7.68 -7.14 -9.01
CA THR A 129 -6.27 -7.46 -9.23
C THR A 129 -5.73 -8.36 -8.10
N LYS A 130 -4.48 -8.78 -8.23
CA LYS A 130 -3.73 -9.53 -7.22
C LYS A 130 -2.30 -9.01 -7.10
N GLY A 131 -1.65 -9.31 -5.99
CA GLY A 131 -0.25 -8.97 -5.79
C GLY A 131 0.35 -9.71 -4.60
N GLY A 132 1.52 -9.29 -4.16
CA GLY A 132 2.20 -9.85 -2.99
C GLY A 132 2.82 -8.73 -2.15
N PHE A 133 4.04 -8.94 -1.68
CA PHE A 133 4.78 -7.92 -0.94
C PHE A 133 4.81 -6.56 -1.67
N THR A 134 4.58 -5.48 -0.93
CA THR A 134 4.64 -4.09 -1.40
C THR A 134 5.75 -3.34 -0.66
N SER A 135 6.57 -2.56 -1.36
CA SER A 135 7.61 -1.72 -0.76
C SER A 135 7.03 -0.39 -0.22
N GLY A 136 6.02 -0.48 0.64
CA GLY A 136 5.19 0.65 1.09
C GLY A 136 3.79 0.63 0.47
N TRP A 137 3.05 1.73 0.59
CA TRP A 137 1.71 1.84 0.02
C TRP A 137 1.74 1.83 -1.51
N SER A 138 1.07 0.85 -2.11
CA SER A 138 0.89 0.74 -3.56
C SER A 138 -0.47 1.29 -3.95
N GLU A 139 -0.52 2.31 -4.82
CA GLU A 139 -1.77 2.88 -5.33
C GLU A 139 -2.26 2.13 -6.57
N ILE A 140 -3.56 1.82 -6.57
CA ILE A 140 -4.30 1.25 -7.69
C ILE A 140 -5.38 2.26 -8.07
N LYS A 141 -5.38 2.68 -9.34
CA LYS A 141 -6.40 3.60 -9.88
C LYS A 141 -7.50 2.79 -10.55
N VAL A 142 -8.73 2.98 -10.09
CA VAL A 142 -9.92 2.34 -10.67
C VAL A 142 -10.76 3.40 -11.35
N TYR A 143 -10.73 3.40 -12.68
CA TYR A 143 -11.52 4.29 -13.52
C TYR A 143 -12.94 3.76 -13.64
N TYR A 144 -13.91 4.66 -13.83
CA TYR A 144 -15.31 4.32 -14.00
C TYR A 144 -15.89 5.02 -15.21
N ARG A 145 -16.87 4.38 -15.85
CA ARG A 145 -17.73 5.02 -16.84
C ARG A 145 -19.17 4.55 -16.68
N LEU A 146 -20.09 5.41 -17.07
CA LEU A 146 -21.51 5.12 -17.13
C LEU A 146 -21.85 4.67 -18.55
N VAL A 147 -22.59 3.58 -18.65
CA VAL A 147 -23.12 3.04 -19.91
C VAL A 147 -24.63 3.19 -19.89
N ILE A 148 -25.14 3.88 -20.90
CA ILE A 148 -26.57 4.00 -21.17
C ILE A 148 -26.88 3.15 -22.40
N ASP A 149 -27.76 2.17 -22.29
CA ASP A 149 -28.15 1.26 -23.38
C ASP A 149 -29.53 1.57 -23.99
N GLY A 150 -30.28 2.51 -23.39
CA GLY A 150 -31.59 2.96 -23.85
C GLY A 150 -32.76 2.15 -23.26
N SER A 151 -32.48 1.16 -22.41
CA SER A 151 -33.46 0.38 -21.66
C SER A 151 -33.71 0.92 -20.25
N GLU A 152 -32.95 1.92 -19.83
CA GLU A 152 -33.07 2.53 -18.51
C GLU A 152 -34.40 3.27 -18.34
N TYR A 153 -34.97 3.20 -17.14
CA TYR A 153 -36.12 4.02 -16.81
C TYR A 153 -35.70 5.49 -16.64
N GLY A 154 -36.54 6.44 -17.06
CA GLY A 154 -36.34 7.84 -16.66
C GLY A 154 -36.75 8.01 -15.20
N GLY A 155 -35.93 8.66 -14.37
CA GLY A 155 -36.19 8.79 -12.94
C GLY A 155 -35.21 9.68 -12.17
N GLU A 156 -35.24 9.59 -10.85
CA GLU A 156 -34.34 10.29 -9.92
C GLU A 156 -32.88 9.81 -10.03
N GLU A 157 -32.01 10.41 -9.23
CA GLU A 157 -30.57 10.10 -9.12
C GLU A 157 -30.29 8.60 -8.93
N TYR A 158 -29.47 8.03 -9.80
CA TYR A 158 -28.98 6.66 -9.66
C TYR A 158 -27.74 6.62 -8.77
N LYS A 159 -27.80 5.80 -7.71
CA LYS A 159 -26.69 5.58 -6.79
C LYS A 159 -26.23 4.14 -6.86
N VAL A 160 -24.92 3.99 -7.03
CA VAL A 160 -24.22 2.70 -6.99
C VAL A 160 -23.16 2.79 -5.92
N ASN A 161 -23.29 1.96 -4.89
CA ASN A 161 -22.25 1.77 -3.89
C ASN A 161 -21.23 0.78 -4.44
N VAL A 162 -19.95 1.17 -4.46
CA VAL A 162 -18.85 0.30 -4.90
C VAL A 162 -18.05 -0.15 -3.69
N PHE A 163 -17.83 -1.45 -3.61
CA PHE A 163 -17.15 -2.09 -2.49
C PHE A 163 -15.90 -2.80 -2.97
N TYR A 164 -14.90 -2.84 -2.09
CA TYR A 164 -13.64 -3.54 -2.30
C TYR A 164 -13.39 -4.50 -1.15
N ASN A 165 -12.86 -5.68 -1.46
CA ASN A 165 -12.48 -6.67 -0.47
C ASN A 165 -11.03 -7.13 -0.73
N LEU A 166 -10.17 -6.95 0.27
CA LEU A 166 -8.79 -7.40 0.23
C LEU A 166 -8.66 -8.68 1.06
N THR A 167 -8.18 -9.76 0.43
CA THR A 167 -8.06 -11.08 1.04
C THR A 167 -6.64 -11.63 0.82
N ALA A 168 -6.04 -12.23 1.85
CA ALA A 168 -4.81 -13.00 1.74
C ALA A 168 -5.09 -14.38 1.10
N MET A 169 -4.17 -14.88 0.27
CA MET A 169 -4.32 -16.13 -0.49
C MET A 169 -3.48 -17.28 0.05
#